data_AF-L9YTC9-F1
#
_entry.id   AF-L9YTC9-F1
#
_cell.length_a   1.000
_cell.length_b   1.000
_cell.length_c   1.000
_cell.angle_alpha   90.00
_cell.angle_beta   90.00
_cell.angle_gamma   90.00
#
_symmetry.space_group_name_H-M   'P 1'
#
loop_
_entity.id
_entity.type
_entity.pdbx_description
1 polymer ?
#
loop_
_entity_poly.entity_id
_entity_poly.type
_entity_poly.pdbx_seq_one_letter_code
_entity_poly.pdbx_strand_id
1 'polypeptide(L)'
;MENLDGRAESSFNPQDVVFPDYDANQLQSILGRRRDAYQEDVLEDGIIPLSSAYAAQDHGDARKAIDLFRKAGEIADRQGEDMVLEEHVRGAQKEAERDRTLTQMQGLSTQKKLSLYATAVVPIHSQRNLNAVPSTVAYRVYQYITDILDTDEKSRDSYLRYMSEAETYNFVTSDKRGRGYGSGVHKEYTFVDDPEVVAETLQSDIRLEEVEHDEGLVKSVVNAQIEDFFEGE
;
A
#
# COMPACT_ATOMS: atom_id res chain seq x y z
N MET A 1 2.21 22.57 22.31
CA MET A 1 2.16 23.27 23.61
C MET A 1 3.50 23.89 24.01
N GLU A 2 4.58 23.76 23.22
CA GLU A 2 5.92 24.27 23.59
C GLU A 2 6.11 25.81 23.53
N ASN A 3 5.04 26.61 23.48
CA ASN A 3 5.12 28.08 23.47
C ASN A 3 3.99 28.71 24.31
N LEU A 4 3.74 28.21 25.51
CA LEU A 4 2.92 28.92 26.50
C LEU A 4 3.86 29.67 27.44
N ASP A 5 3.66 31.00 27.58
CA ASP A 5 4.38 31.81 28.56
C ASP A 5 4.09 31.29 29.98
N GLY A 6 5.08 31.31 30.87
CA GLY A 6 5.00 30.67 32.19
C GLY A 6 3.87 31.19 33.08
N ARG A 7 3.33 32.38 32.79
CA ARG A 7 2.12 32.93 33.45
C ARG A 7 0.83 32.31 32.94
N ALA A 8 0.77 31.96 31.66
CA ALA A 8 -0.37 31.27 31.05
C ALA A 8 -0.44 29.83 31.54
N GLU A 9 0.70 29.13 31.61
CA GLU A 9 0.78 27.76 32.14
C GLU A 9 0.45 27.71 33.64
N SER A 10 0.88 28.70 34.43
CA SER A 10 0.52 28.79 35.86
C SER A 10 -0.95 29.13 36.14
N SER A 11 -1.66 29.74 35.18
CA SER A 11 -3.09 30.08 35.32
C SER A 11 -3.99 29.03 34.67
N PHE A 12 -3.44 28.27 33.72
CA PHE A 12 -4.08 27.16 33.06
C PHE A 12 -3.90 25.91 33.93
N ASN A 13 -4.93 25.60 34.71
CA ASN A 13 -5.02 24.34 35.46
C ASN A 13 -6.01 23.40 34.73
N PRO A 14 -5.64 22.85 33.56
CA PRO A 14 -6.51 21.94 32.85
C PRO A 14 -6.70 20.69 33.71
N GLN A 15 -7.94 20.22 33.81
CA GLN A 15 -8.12 18.84 34.20
C GLN A 15 -7.76 17.98 33.00
N ASP A 16 -6.72 17.17 33.14
CA ASP A 16 -6.34 16.20 32.12
C ASP A 16 -7.47 15.18 31.94
N VAL A 17 -8.18 15.28 30.82
CA VAL A 17 -9.15 14.28 30.41
C VAL A 17 -8.44 13.30 29.49
N VAL A 18 -8.12 12.12 30.02
CA VAL A 18 -7.54 11.03 29.25
C VAL A 18 -8.65 10.28 28.53
N PHE A 19 -8.50 10.09 27.22
CA PHE A 19 -9.38 9.26 26.40
C PHE A 19 -8.65 7.94 26.13
N PRO A 20 -8.90 6.88 26.92
CA PRO A 20 -8.34 5.57 26.62
C PRO A 20 -8.97 4.99 25.35
N ASP A 21 -8.23 4.12 24.67
CA ASP A 21 -8.71 3.34 23.54
C ASP A 21 -9.96 2.52 23.92
N TYR A 22 -10.87 2.33 22.97
CA TYR A 22 -12.05 1.52 23.21
C TYR A 22 -11.71 0.02 23.21
N ASP A 23 -12.24 -0.72 24.17
CA ASP A 23 -12.21 -2.17 24.13
C ASP A 23 -13.26 -2.74 23.15
N ALA A 24 -13.15 -4.04 22.83
CA ALA A 24 -14.05 -4.70 21.88
C ALA A 24 -15.53 -4.64 22.29
N ASN A 25 -15.86 -4.69 23.59
CA ASN A 25 -17.25 -4.63 24.06
C ASN A 25 -17.82 -3.22 23.96
N GLN A 26 -16.99 -2.20 24.21
CA GLN A 26 -17.35 -0.81 24.00
C GLN A 26 -17.59 -0.52 22.51
N LEU A 27 -16.73 -1.01 21.63
CA LEU A 27 -16.92 -0.92 20.18
C LEU A 27 -18.19 -1.65 19.71
N GLN A 28 -18.47 -2.85 20.23
CA GLN A 28 -19.74 -3.55 19.96
C GLN A 28 -20.95 -2.72 20.38
N SER A 29 -20.86 -2.07 21.53
CA SER A 29 -21.94 -1.19 22.03
C SER A 29 -22.13 0.03 21.13
N ILE A 30 -21.04 0.60 20.61
CA ILE A 30 -21.07 1.73 19.66
C ILE A 30 -21.71 1.29 18.34
N LEU A 31 -21.23 0.18 17.76
CA LEU A 31 -21.75 -0.34 16.50
C LEU A 31 -23.20 -0.86 16.62
N GLY A 32 -23.57 -1.42 17.77
CA GLY A 32 -24.95 -1.82 18.06
C GLY A 32 -25.93 -0.65 18.00
N ARG A 33 -25.50 0.56 18.43
CA ARG A 33 -26.28 1.80 18.26
C ARG A 33 -26.30 2.31 16.82
N ARG A 34 -25.41 1.80 15.97
CA ARG A 34 -25.31 2.12 14.53
C ARG A 34 -25.95 1.07 13.63
N ARG A 35 -26.59 0.05 14.20
CA ARG A 35 -27.39 -0.93 13.46
C ARG A 35 -28.49 -0.26 12.64
N ASP A 36 -28.96 0.91 13.09
CA ASP A 36 -29.92 1.78 12.40
C ASP A 36 -29.46 2.31 11.05
N ALA A 37 -28.17 2.18 10.71
CA ALA A 37 -27.64 2.46 9.37
C ALA A 37 -28.01 1.37 8.34
N TYR A 38 -28.43 0.19 8.79
CA TYR A 38 -28.83 -0.93 7.95
C TYR A 38 -30.35 -1.11 7.93
N GLN A 39 -30.87 -1.75 6.88
CA GLN A 39 -32.25 -2.22 6.87
C GLN A 39 -32.45 -3.30 7.94
N GLU A 40 -33.70 -3.53 8.35
CA GLU A 40 -34.02 -4.59 9.30
C GLU A 40 -33.65 -5.97 8.71
N ASP A 41 -33.16 -6.87 9.57
CA ASP A 41 -32.83 -8.27 9.26
C ASP A 41 -31.77 -8.53 8.17
N VAL A 42 -31.02 -7.51 7.71
CA VAL A 42 -29.94 -7.70 6.72
C VAL A 42 -28.57 -8.01 7.32
N LEU A 43 -28.42 -7.96 8.64
CA LEU A 43 -27.15 -8.19 9.33
C LEU A 43 -27.14 -9.53 10.03
N GLU A 44 -26.14 -10.35 9.73
CA GLU A 44 -25.83 -11.53 10.53
C GLU A 44 -25.35 -11.11 11.94
N ASP A 45 -25.64 -11.94 12.94
CA ASP A 45 -25.30 -11.64 14.35
C ASP A 45 -23.79 -11.43 14.57
N GLY A 46 -22.94 -12.04 13.75
CA GLY A 46 -21.48 -11.97 13.83
C GLY A 46 -20.84 -10.67 13.32
N ILE A 47 -21.58 -9.83 12.58
CA ILE A 47 -21.00 -8.66 11.88
C ILE A 47 -20.48 -7.60 12.85
N ILE A 48 -21.28 -7.25 13.86
CA ILE A 48 -20.91 -6.26 14.88
C ILE A 48 -19.74 -6.76 15.75
N PRO A 49 -19.79 -7.99 16.32
CA PRO A 49 -18.66 -8.58 17.04
C PRO A 49 -17.36 -8.59 16.21
N LEU A 50 -17.43 -9.04 14.96
CA LEU A 50 -16.25 -9.17 14.10
C LEU A 50 -15.64 -7.79 13.75
N SER A 51 -16.47 -6.82 13.35
CA SER A 51 -16.02 -5.46 13.04
C SER A 51 -15.38 -4.78 14.25
N SER A 52 -15.95 -5.00 15.44
CA SER A 52 -15.42 -4.48 16.70
C SER A 52 -14.09 -5.12 17.09
N ALA A 53 -13.94 -6.43 16.87
CA ALA A 53 -12.71 -7.15 17.17
C ALA A 53 -11.54 -6.65 16.30
N TYR A 54 -11.76 -6.43 15.01
CA TYR A 54 -10.73 -5.89 14.12
C TYR A 54 -10.28 -4.48 14.49
N ALA A 55 -11.20 -3.62 14.93
CA ALA A 55 -10.85 -2.28 15.38
C ALA A 55 -10.17 -2.28 16.76
N ALA A 56 -10.60 -3.13 17.70
CA ALA A 56 -9.97 -3.30 19.00
C ALA A 56 -8.52 -3.80 18.89
N GLN A 57 -8.25 -4.71 17.95
CA GLN A 57 -6.88 -5.20 17.70
C GLN A 57 -5.94 -4.08 17.22
N ASP A 58 -6.48 -3.08 16.53
CA ASP A 58 -5.73 -1.99 15.89
C ASP A 58 -5.90 -0.66 16.68
N HIS A 59 -5.71 -0.74 18.00
CA HIS A 59 -5.75 0.38 18.96
C HIS A 59 -7.15 0.90 19.35
N GLY A 60 -8.23 0.15 19.12
CA GLY A 60 -9.54 0.54 19.66
C GLY A 60 -10.15 1.79 19.03
N ASP A 61 -9.84 2.11 17.77
CA ASP A 61 -10.39 3.28 17.07
C ASP A 61 -11.84 3.04 16.63
N ALA A 62 -12.78 3.78 17.23
CA ALA A 62 -14.20 3.71 16.87
C ALA A 62 -14.50 4.15 15.43
N ARG A 63 -13.70 5.06 14.85
CA ARG A 63 -13.86 5.45 13.43
C ARG A 63 -13.56 4.27 12.53
N LYS A 64 -12.47 3.54 12.81
CA LYS A 64 -12.12 2.32 12.08
C LYS A 64 -13.22 1.27 12.18
N ALA A 65 -13.77 1.06 13.37
CA ALA A 65 -14.89 0.13 13.57
C ALA A 65 -16.10 0.50 12.70
N ILE A 66 -16.48 1.78 12.68
CA ILE A 66 -17.59 2.30 11.88
C ILE A 66 -17.29 2.19 10.38
N ASP A 67 -16.07 2.48 9.94
CA ASP A 67 -15.68 2.39 8.53
C ASP A 67 -15.67 0.95 8.02
N LEU A 68 -15.16 0.00 8.81
CA LEU A 68 -15.26 -1.43 8.49
C LEU A 68 -16.71 -1.89 8.43
N PHE A 69 -17.51 -1.48 9.42
CA PHE A 69 -18.92 -1.83 9.48
C PHE A 69 -19.68 -1.26 8.26
N ARG A 70 -19.40 -0.04 7.83
CA ARG A 70 -19.98 0.57 6.62
C ARG A 70 -19.52 -0.14 5.35
N LYS A 71 -18.20 -0.32 5.16
CA LYS A 71 -17.62 -0.96 3.97
C LYS A 71 -18.13 -2.39 3.78
N ALA A 72 -18.39 -3.13 4.86
CA ALA A 72 -18.98 -4.47 4.76
C ALA A 72 -20.34 -4.45 4.05
N GLY A 73 -21.20 -3.48 4.38
CA GLY A 73 -22.48 -3.29 3.69
C GLY A 73 -22.32 -2.86 2.24
N GLU A 74 -21.37 -1.95 1.96
CA GLU A 74 -21.07 -1.53 0.58
C GLU A 74 -20.57 -2.69 -0.29
N ILE A 75 -19.82 -3.62 0.28
CA ILE A 75 -19.36 -4.83 -0.42
C ILE A 75 -20.54 -5.76 -0.70
N ALA A 76 -21.39 -6.03 0.29
CA ALA A 76 -22.59 -6.86 0.11
C ALA A 76 -23.52 -6.28 -0.98
N ASP A 77 -23.76 -4.96 -0.94
CA ASP A 77 -24.57 -4.25 -1.92
C ASP A 77 -23.97 -4.33 -3.33
N ARG A 78 -22.63 -4.14 -3.46
CA ARG A 78 -21.92 -4.28 -4.74
C ARG A 78 -22.01 -5.71 -5.31
N GLN A 79 -22.08 -6.72 -4.45
CA GLN A 79 -22.22 -8.12 -4.82
C GLN A 79 -23.68 -8.54 -5.08
N GLY A 80 -24.65 -7.67 -4.77
CA GLY A 80 -26.08 -7.94 -4.91
C GLY A 80 -26.59 -8.95 -3.89
N GLU A 81 -25.98 -9.00 -2.71
CA GLU A 81 -26.37 -9.90 -1.63
C GLU A 81 -27.39 -9.25 -0.69
N ASP A 82 -28.42 -10.00 -0.32
CA ASP A 82 -29.50 -9.52 0.55
C ASP A 82 -29.08 -9.40 2.03
N MET A 83 -27.97 -10.03 2.42
CA MET A 83 -27.46 -10.02 3.79
C MET A 83 -25.97 -9.71 3.84
N VAL A 84 -25.54 -9.05 4.91
CA VAL A 84 -24.13 -8.86 5.23
C VAL A 84 -23.63 -10.04 6.05
N LEU A 85 -22.71 -10.79 5.48
CA LEU A 85 -22.01 -11.94 6.08
C LEU A 85 -20.60 -11.57 6.55
N GLU A 86 -20.00 -12.44 7.39
CA GLU A 86 -18.64 -12.24 7.90
C GLU A 86 -17.60 -12.01 6.78
N GLU A 87 -17.78 -12.62 5.62
CA GLU A 87 -16.86 -12.49 4.49
C GLU A 87 -16.77 -11.06 3.96
N HIS A 88 -17.87 -10.29 4.03
CA HIS A 88 -17.87 -8.89 3.66
C HIS A 88 -17.04 -8.03 4.63
N VAL A 89 -17.07 -8.35 5.93
CA VAL A 89 -16.23 -7.65 6.92
C VAL A 89 -14.75 -7.97 6.69
N ARG A 90 -14.42 -9.23 6.38
CA ARG A 90 -13.05 -9.63 6.00
C ARG A 90 -12.60 -8.94 4.71
N GLY A 91 -13.49 -8.84 3.73
CA GLY A 91 -13.27 -8.08 2.50
C GLY A 91 -13.02 -6.60 2.78
N ALA A 92 -13.84 -5.98 3.62
CA ALA A 92 -13.71 -4.58 4.03
C ALA A 92 -12.38 -4.31 4.74
N GLN A 93 -11.95 -5.21 5.62
CA GLN A 93 -10.64 -5.12 6.28
C GLN A 93 -9.51 -5.19 5.25
N LYS A 94 -9.58 -6.12 4.29
CA LYS A 94 -8.58 -6.25 3.23
C LYS A 94 -8.53 -5.02 2.31
N GLU A 95 -9.69 -4.50 1.89
CA GLU A 95 -9.77 -3.25 1.12
C GLU A 95 -9.20 -2.07 1.92
N ALA A 96 -9.50 -1.95 3.21
CA ALA A 96 -8.96 -0.88 4.06
C ALA A 96 -7.43 -0.97 4.26
N GLU A 97 -6.89 -2.18 4.42
CA GLU A 97 -5.43 -2.40 4.48
C GLU A 97 -4.76 -2.01 3.16
N ARG A 98 -5.34 -2.41 2.03
CA ARG A 98 -4.86 -2.02 0.70
C ARG A 98 -4.89 -0.51 0.50
N ASP A 99 -6.00 0.16 0.79
CA ASP A 99 -6.13 1.62 0.68
C ASP A 99 -5.08 2.34 1.53
N ARG A 100 -4.84 1.85 2.75
CA ARG A 100 -3.81 2.39 3.65
C ARG A 100 -2.41 2.23 3.06
N THR A 101 -2.09 1.06 2.51
CA THR A 101 -0.82 0.78 1.85
C THR A 101 -0.60 1.71 0.66
N LEU A 102 -1.58 1.86 -0.22
CA LEU A 102 -1.51 2.77 -1.37
C LEU A 102 -1.34 4.24 -0.94
N THR A 103 -2.06 4.67 0.10
CA THR A 103 -1.91 6.02 0.68
C THR A 103 -0.50 6.24 1.24
N GLN A 104 0.10 5.22 1.88
CA GLN A 104 1.47 5.31 2.37
C GLN A 104 2.48 5.44 1.23
N MET A 105 2.26 4.76 0.10
CA MET A 105 3.10 4.90 -1.10
C MET A 105 3.09 6.35 -1.63
N GLN A 106 1.94 7.02 -1.61
CA GLN A 106 1.82 8.44 -1.96
C GLN A 106 2.58 9.36 -1.00
N GLY A 107 2.80 8.95 0.26
CA GLY A 107 3.60 9.70 1.23
C GLY A 107 5.13 9.59 1.02
N LEU A 108 5.60 8.73 0.11
CA LEU A 108 7.03 8.51 -0.11
C LEU A 108 7.71 9.69 -0.81
N SER A 109 9.03 9.80 -0.64
CA SER A 109 9.84 10.74 -1.42
C SER A 109 9.89 10.34 -2.89
N THR A 110 10.05 11.32 -3.78
CA THR A 110 10.05 11.13 -5.24
C THR A 110 10.95 9.98 -5.69
N GLN A 111 12.18 9.90 -5.16
CA GLN A 111 13.13 8.84 -5.53
C GLN A 111 12.67 7.43 -5.12
N LYS A 112 12.01 7.30 -3.97
CA LYS A 112 11.43 6.02 -3.54
C LYS A 112 10.24 5.62 -4.40
N LYS A 113 9.38 6.58 -4.74
CA LYS A 113 8.26 6.38 -5.67
C LYS A 113 8.75 5.95 -7.05
N LEU A 114 9.77 6.60 -7.59
CA LEU A 114 10.37 6.24 -8.88
C LEU A 114 10.99 4.85 -8.85
N SER A 115 11.64 4.44 -7.75
CA SER A 115 12.15 3.07 -7.61
C SER A 115 11.04 2.03 -7.60
N LEU A 116 9.93 2.28 -6.89
CA LEU A 116 8.75 1.40 -6.91
C LEU A 116 8.10 1.36 -8.29
N TYR A 117 7.85 2.52 -8.89
CA TYR A 117 7.23 2.64 -10.21
C TYR A 117 8.05 1.90 -11.27
N ALA A 118 9.36 2.15 -11.33
CA ALA A 118 10.26 1.46 -12.25
C ALA A 118 10.28 -0.06 -12.06
N THR A 119 10.10 -0.55 -10.82
CA THR A 119 9.97 -1.99 -10.56
C THR A 119 8.61 -2.51 -11.01
N ALA A 120 7.53 -1.76 -10.78
CA ALA A 120 6.16 -2.14 -11.10
C ALA A 120 5.91 -2.24 -12.61
N VAL A 121 6.50 -1.34 -13.40
CA VAL A 121 6.33 -1.34 -14.87
C VAL A 121 7.02 -2.51 -15.56
N VAL A 122 7.99 -3.18 -14.92
CA VAL A 122 8.68 -4.35 -15.49
C VAL A 122 7.71 -5.49 -15.81
N PRO A 123 6.96 -6.06 -14.83
CA PRO A 123 6.01 -7.13 -15.13
C PRO A 123 4.85 -6.67 -16.01
N ILE A 124 4.45 -5.39 -15.95
CA ILE A 124 3.37 -4.82 -16.78
C ILE A 124 3.75 -4.80 -18.27
N HIS A 125 4.97 -4.35 -18.60
CA HIS A 125 5.40 -4.19 -19.99
C HIS A 125 6.23 -5.36 -20.54
N SER A 126 6.58 -6.32 -19.69
CA SER A 126 7.29 -7.53 -20.08
C SER A 126 6.43 -8.42 -20.99
N GLN A 127 7.02 -8.90 -22.08
CA GLN A 127 6.43 -9.95 -22.91
C GLN A 127 6.50 -11.34 -22.25
N ARG A 128 7.44 -11.52 -21.32
CA ARG A 128 7.54 -12.71 -20.47
C ARG A 128 6.63 -12.54 -19.25
N ASN A 129 5.91 -13.59 -18.88
CA ASN A 129 5.16 -13.57 -17.62
C ASN A 129 6.17 -13.66 -16.44
N LEU A 130 6.32 -12.56 -15.71
CA LEU A 130 7.25 -12.43 -14.59
C LEU A 130 6.49 -12.27 -13.28
N ASN A 131 6.58 -13.28 -12.42
CA ASN A 131 6.03 -13.21 -11.06
C ASN A 131 6.94 -12.45 -10.09
N ALA A 132 8.22 -12.30 -10.42
CA ALA A 132 9.20 -11.61 -9.61
C ALA A 132 10.19 -10.84 -10.49
N VAL A 133 10.60 -9.66 -10.04
CA VAL A 133 11.39 -8.71 -10.81
C VAL A 133 12.84 -8.70 -10.32
N PRO A 134 13.82 -9.08 -11.15
CA PRO A 134 15.22 -9.01 -10.76
C PRO A 134 15.65 -7.56 -10.48
N SER A 135 16.34 -7.34 -9.37
CA SER A 135 16.76 -6.01 -8.93
C SER A 135 17.72 -5.31 -9.89
N THR A 136 18.44 -6.08 -10.71
CA THR A 136 19.29 -5.56 -11.78
C THR A 136 18.47 -4.99 -12.93
N VAL A 137 17.39 -5.68 -13.34
CA VAL A 137 16.48 -5.21 -14.39
C VAL A 137 15.74 -3.96 -13.90
N ALA A 138 15.16 -4.04 -12.71
CA ALA A 138 14.40 -2.94 -12.13
C ALA A 138 15.26 -1.68 -11.94
N TYR A 139 16.52 -1.81 -11.51
CA TYR A 139 17.44 -0.66 -11.42
C TYR A 139 17.73 -0.04 -12.79
N ARG A 140 17.92 -0.84 -13.84
CA ARG A 140 18.16 -0.33 -15.20
C ARG A 140 16.97 0.44 -15.74
N VAL A 141 15.75 -0.08 -15.51
CA VAL A 141 14.51 0.62 -15.87
C VAL A 141 14.35 1.91 -15.05
N TYR A 142 14.73 1.90 -13.77
CA TYR A 142 14.77 3.10 -12.94
C TYR A 142 15.72 4.16 -13.51
N GLN A 143 16.94 3.78 -13.91
CA GLN A 143 17.90 4.72 -14.53
C GLN A 143 17.31 5.37 -15.79
N TYR A 144 16.66 4.56 -16.63
CA TYR A 144 16.01 5.05 -17.84
C TYR A 144 14.87 6.04 -17.55
N ILE A 145 14.01 5.71 -16.59
CA ILE A 145 12.91 6.59 -16.18
C ILE A 145 13.43 7.89 -15.58
N THR A 146 14.49 7.85 -14.77
CA THR A 146 15.08 9.07 -14.21
C THR A 146 15.73 9.96 -15.28
N ASP A 147 16.26 9.36 -16.35
CA ASP A 147 16.85 10.08 -17.49
C ASP A 147 15.76 10.80 -18.31
N ILE A 148 14.64 10.14 -18.62
CA ILE A 148 13.50 10.76 -19.31
C ILE A 148 12.94 11.95 -18.52
N LEU A 149 12.83 11.80 -17.19
CA LEU A 149 12.25 12.81 -16.30
C LEU A 149 13.21 13.93 -15.90
N ASP A 150 14.44 13.95 -16.43
CA ASP A 150 15.49 14.91 -16.08
C ASP A 150 15.66 15.07 -14.55
N THR A 151 15.64 13.95 -13.82
CA THR A 151 15.79 13.92 -12.37
C THR A 151 17.10 13.26 -11.96
N ASP A 152 17.63 13.65 -10.79
CA ASP A 152 18.83 13.03 -10.23
C ASP A 152 18.72 11.50 -10.14
N GLU A 153 19.57 10.79 -10.88
CA GLU A 153 19.73 9.35 -10.70
C GLU A 153 20.40 9.06 -9.34
N LYS A 154 19.86 8.11 -8.58
CA LYS A 154 20.51 7.59 -7.37
C LYS A 154 21.27 6.31 -7.65
N SER A 155 22.33 6.09 -6.89
CA SER A 155 23.17 4.89 -7.02
C SER A 155 22.37 3.61 -6.78
N ARG A 156 22.86 2.50 -7.33
CA ARG A 156 22.31 1.16 -7.09
C ARG A 156 22.13 0.84 -5.61
N ASP A 157 23.06 1.23 -4.76
CA ASP A 157 22.95 1.00 -3.31
C ASP A 157 21.80 1.79 -2.68
N SER A 158 21.59 3.03 -3.14
CA SER A 158 20.46 3.85 -2.70
C SER A 158 19.13 3.24 -3.15
N TYR A 159 19.05 2.80 -4.41
CA TYR A 159 17.91 2.09 -4.95
C TYR A 159 17.57 0.83 -4.13
N LEU A 160 18.55 -0.04 -3.88
CA LEU A 160 18.35 -1.27 -3.10
C LEU A 160 17.91 -0.97 -1.66
N ARG A 161 18.41 0.11 -1.07
CA ARG A 161 17.97 0.59 0.24
C ARG A 161 16.52 1.07 0.20
N TYR A 162 16.10 1.82 -0.82
CA TYR A 162 14.71 2.22 -1.00
C TYR A 162 13.78 1.01 -1.17
N MET A 163 14.19 0.02 -1.96
CA MET A 163 13.41 -1.21 -2.14
C MET A 163 13.36 -2.08 -0.87
N SER A 164 14.40 -2.05 -0.03
CA SER A 164 14.39 -2.73 1.27
C SER A 164 13.49 -2.00 2.29
N GLU A 165 13.38 -0.68 2.16
CA GLU A 165 12.41 0.11 2.94
C GLU A 165 10.98 -0.18 2.48
N ALA A 166 10.74 -0.27 1.17
CA ALA A 166 9.46 -0.71 0.62
C ALA A 166 9.05 -2.11 1.09
N GLU A 167 10.01 -3.03 1.25
CA GLU A 167 9.79 -4.34 1.86
C GLU A 167 9.38 -4.24 3.34
N THR A 168 9.97 -3.27 4.08
CA THR A 168 9.58 -3.00 5.48
C THR A 168 8.14 -2.48 5.58
N TYR A 169 7.70 -1.69 4.60
CA TYR A 169 6.32 -1.23 4.48
C TYR A 169 5.37 -2.25 3.84
N ASN A 170 5.86 -3.45 3.52
CA ASN A 170 5.09 -4.53 2.90
C ASN A 170 4.49 -4.14 1.53
N PHE A 171 5.18 -3.29 0.77
CA PHE A 171 4.83 -2.98 -0.61
C PHE A 171 5.30 -4.07 -1.57
N VAL A 172 6.45 -4.66 -1.24
CA VAL A 172 7.08 -5.75 -1.97
C VAL A 172 7.62 -6.79 -0.99
N THR A 173 7.78 -8.02 -1.43
CA THR A 173 8.63 -9.01 -0.77
C THR A 173 9.88 -9.23 -1.61
N SER A 174 10.99 -9.67 -0.99
CA SER A 174 12.22 -9.95 -1.73
C SER A 174 12.86 -11.29 -1.40
N ASP A 175 13.26 -12.02 -2.44
CA ASP A 175 14.04 -13.25 -2.34
C ASP A 175 15.44 -13.06 -2.93
N LYS A 176 16.45 -13.67 -2.29
CA LYS A 176 17.81 -13.72 -2.86
C LYS A 176 17.94 -14.94 -3.76
N ARG A 177 18.30 -14.72 -5.03
CA ARG A 177 18.55 -15.77 -6.00
C ARG A 177 19.98 -15.68 -6.51
N GLY A 178 20.61 -16.84 -6.69
CA GLY A 178 21.88 -16.94 -7.40
C GLY A 178 21.63 -17.15 -8.89
N ARG A 179 22.47 -16.59 -9.75
CA ARG A 179 22.37 -16.73 -11.21
C ARG A 179 23.17 -17.89 -11.80
N GLY A 180 23.65 -18.81 -10.96
CA GLY A 180 24.57 -19.88 -11.38
C GLY A 180 26.04 -19.52 -11.15
N TYR A 181 26.95 -20.28 -11.76
CA TYR A 181 28.39 -20.19 -11.49
C TYR A 181 28.99 -18.91 -12.09
N GLY A 182 29.42 -17.98 -11.24
CA GLY A 182 30.14 -16.75 -11.65
C GLY A 182 29.30 -15.47 -11.80
N SER A 183 27.97 -15.58 -11.85
CA SER A 183 27.08 -14.46 -12.21
C SER A 183 26.47 -13.70 -11.02
N GLY A 184 26.99 -13.93 -9.82
CA GLY A 184 26.62 -13.20 -8.60
C GLY A 184 25.26 -13.57 -8.00
N VAL A 185 24.87 -12.81 -6.98
CA VAL A 185 23.58 -12.93 -6.27
C VAL A 185 22.79 -11.64 -6.47
N HIS A 186 21.51 -11.77 -6.78
CA HIS A 186 20.58 -10.64 -6.91
C HIS A 186 19.35 -10.84 -6.02
N LYS A 187 18.58 -9.77 -5.82
CA LYS A 187 17.25 -9.81 -5.21
C LYS A 187 16.21 -9.91 -6.32
N GLU A 188 15.14 -10.64 -6.10
CA GLU A 188 13.93 -10.62 -6.92
C GLU A 188 12.79 -10.05 -6.07
N TYR A 189 12.05 -9.08 -6.62
CA TYR A 189 10.97 -8.40 -5.93
C TYR A 189 9.60 -8.86 -6.44
N THR A 190 8.69 -9.13 -5.52
CA THR A 190 7.29 -9.45 -5.83
C THR A 190 6.40 -8.43 -5.15
N PHE A 191 5.49 -7.79 -5.88
CA PHE A 191 4.54 -6.84 -5.27
C PHE A 191 3.47 -7.58 -4.47
N VAL A 192 3.09 -7.00 -3.33
CA VAL A 192 2.00 -7.52 -2.50
C VAL A 192 0.64 -7.21 -3.13
N ASP A 193 0.51 -6.00 -3.70
CA ASP A 193 -0.63 -5.56 -4.50
C ASP A 193 -0.37 -5.75 -6.00
N ASP A 194 -1.41 -5.61 -6.81
CA ASP A 194 -1.30 -5.63 -8.27
C ASP A 194 -0.32 -4.55 -8.77
N PRO A 195 0.74 -4.90 -9.53
CA PRO A 195 1.67 -3.94 -10.09
C PRO A 195 1.00 -2.82 -10.89
N GLU A 196 -0.09 -3.10 -11.61
CA GLU A 196 -0.82 -2.08 -12.38
C GLU A 196 -1.39 -1.00 -11.45
N VAL A 197 -2.07 -1.41 -10.38
CA VAL A 197 -2.64 -0.48 -9.40
C VAL A 197 -1.54 0.30 -8.66
N VAL A 198 -0.41 -0.33 -8.37
CA VAL A 198 0.76 0.36 -7.79
C VAL A 198 1.31 1.41 -8.75
N ALA A 199 1.47 1.07 -10.03
CA ALA A 199 1.97 2.00 -11.04
C ALA A 199 1.02 3.20 -11.21
N GLU A 200 -0.28 2.96 -11.35
CA GLU A 200 -1.32 4.00 -11.43
C GLU A 200 -1.31 4.91 -10.19
N THR A 201 -1.21 4.33 -8.99
CA THR A 201 -1.17 5.09 -7.72
C THR A 201 0.02 6.05 -7.71
N LEU A 202 1.19 5.60 -8.17
CA LEU A 202 2.42 6.39 -8.18
C LEU A 202 2.44 7.44 -9.31
N GLN A 203 1.79 7.15 -10.45
CA GLN A 203 1.63 8.09 -11.57
C GLN A 203 0.80 9.32 -11.23
N SER A 204 -0.18 9.19 -10.34
CA SER A 204 -1.00 10.33 -9.94
C SER A 204 -0.23 11.45 -9.21
N ASP A 205 0.94 11.12 -8.64
CA ASP A 205 1.69 11.99 -7.74
C ASP A 205 2.99 12.52 -8.37
N ILE A 206 3.74 11.63 -9.01
CA ILE A 206 4.90 12.02 -9.80
C ILE A 206 4.33 12.54 -11.13
N ARG A 207 4.65 13.76 -11.55
CA ARG A 207 4.21 14.36 -12.83
C ARG A 207 4.75 13.57 -14.05
N LEU A 208 4.31 12.33 -14.21
CA LEU A 208 4.75 11.33 -15.18
C LEU A 208 4.08 11.51 -16.55
N GLU A 209 3.46 12.67 -16.80
CA GLU A 209 2.91 13.03 -18.12
C GLU A 209 3.97 12.85 -19.23
N GLU A 210 5.25 13.06 -18.92
CA GLU A 210 6.37 12.85 -19.85
C GLU A 210 6.69 11.37 -20.09
N VAL A 211 6.45 10.48 -19.12
CA VAL A 211 6.66 9.03 -19.27
C VAL A 211 5.53 8.37 -20.05
N GLU A 212 4.29 8.89 -19.97
CA GLU A 212 3.18 8.42 -20.81
C GLU A 212 3.44 8.64 -22.30
N HIS A 213 4.09 9.75 -22.66
CA HIS A 213 4.47 10.02 -24.05
C HIS A 213 5.47 9.01 -24.61
N ASP A 214 6.26 8.37 -23.74
CA ASP A 214 7.31 7.42 -24.09
C ASP A 214 7.01 5.97 -23.65
N GLU A 215 5.74 5.62 -23.39
CA GLU A 215 5.34 4.26 -22.96
C GLU A 215 5.90 3.17 -23.89
N GLY A 216 5.90 3.43 -25.20
CA GLY A 216 6.47 2.53 -26.20
C GLY A 216 7.98 2.30 -26.02
N LEU A 217 8.73 3.34 -25.65
CA LEU A 217 10.16 3.23 -25.38
C LEU A 217 10.43 2.55 -24.04
N VAL A 218 9.67 2.86 -22.99
CA VAL A 218 9.75 2.16 -21.69
C VAL A 218 9.54 0.67 -21.89
N LYS A 219 8.53 0.27 -22.67
CA LYS A 219 8.29 -1.12 -23.03
C LYS A 219 9.47 -1.75 -23.77
N SER A 220 10.07 -1.06 -24.74
CA SER A 220 11.26 -1.54 -25.43
C SER A 220 12.44 -1.74 -24.49
N VAL A 221 12.70 -0.79 -23.58
CA VAL A 221 13.78 -0.88 -22.58
C VAL A 221 13.53 -2.05 -21.63
N VAL A 222 12.31 -2.20 -21.10
CA VAL A 222 11.95 -3.31 -20.20
C VAL A 222 12.25 -4.66 -20.86
N ASN A 223 11.81 -4.86 -22.10
CA ASN A 223 12.01 -6.15 -22.78
C ASN A 223 13.49 -6.39 -23.12
N ALA A 224 14.22 -5.38 -23.57
CA ALA A 224 15.66 -5.50 -23.80
C ALA A 224 16.42 -5.87 -22.52
N GLN A 225 16.09 -5.24 -21.38
CA GLN A 225 16.74 -5.56 -20.11
C GLN A 225 16.38 -6.95 -19.58
N ILE A 226 15.16 -7.45 -19.88
CA ILE A 226 14.75 -8.80 -19.54
C ILE A 226 15.48 -9.83 -20.41
N GLU A 227 15.58 -9.60 -21.72
CA GLU A 227 16.33 -10.47 -22.64
C GLU A 227 17.80 -10.54 -22.22
N ASP A 228 18.46 -9.39 -22.04
CA ASP A 228 19.83 -9.32 -21.52
C ASP A 228 19.96 -10.04 -20.16
N PHE A 229 18.90 -10.01 -19.33
CA PHE A 229 18.95 -10.66 -18.03
C PHE A 229 18.82 -12.19 -18.11
N PHE A 230 17.97 -12.74 -18.96
CA PHE A 230 17.74 -14.18 -19.01
C PHE A 230 18.60 -14.90 -20.06
N GLU A 231 19.08 -14.18 -21.06
CA GLU A 231 19.79 -14.74 -22.23
C GLU A 231 21.23 -14.22 -22.35
N GLY A 232 21.60 -13.19 -21.59
CA GLY A 232 22.98 -12.72 -21.49
C GLY A 232 23.86 -13.72 -20.73
N GLU A 233 24.73 -14.42 -21.47
CA GLU A 233 25.87 -15.19 -20.95
C GLU A 233 26.95 -14.30 -20.33
#